data_AF-A0A1H7L8Y6-F1
#
_entry.id   AF-A0A1H7L8Y6-F1
#
_cell.length_a   1.000
_cell.length_b   1.000
_cell.length_c   1.000
_cell.angle_alpha   90.00
_cell.angle_beta   90.00
_cell.angle_gamma   90.00
#
_symmetry.space_group_name_H-M   'P 1'
#
loop_
_entity.id
_entity.type
_entity.pdbx_description
1 polymer ?
#
loop_
_entity_poly.entity_id
_entity_poly.type
_entity_poly.pdbx_seq_one_letter_code
_entity_poly.pdbx_strand_id
1 'polypeptide(L)'
;MNSGSVMLVGGPGSGKTNYIARLWLAFQARKGALRADRLPTNIHYVNDAVRHLMALKFAPRSERNMEDGRHDFEVEVRGHGGAGAPRKISVPDITGELWRRAVETYELPQEWIDEFKGSSSAILFLRAHTRLNAQPMDWVTARDILQMHAGAMDDELDDDYEDEDEENIAPGAIAVAQPLVATAGQVVGVAEAGQDQSAAHTHAQPKTPTLPAQVGFCELLRYLELLLSDRPDGSRPRVAVVVTAWDMLDDDAKKAGPMQYLGKEFPLFAGRLQTPGRLDIELFGMSIVGGDLRGKLEFRESLKGRDLSEVGYTAVMRDGAMIEDPDVTLPIAWALGD
;
A
#
# COMPACT_ATOMS: atom_id res chain seq x y z
N MET A 1 0.53 8.56 30.75
CA MET A 1 0.39 9.75 29.87
C MET A 1 -0.28 9.25 28.61
N ASN A 2 -1.54 9.63 28.34
CA ASN A 2 -2.30 9.14 27.19
C ASN A 2 -1.90 9.90 25.91
N SER A 3 -0.67 9.68 25.43
CA SER A 3 -0.27 10.13 24.10
C SER A 3 -0.82 9.14 23.08
N GLY A 4 -2.00 9.42 22.52
CA GLY A 4 -2.50 8.65 21.38
C GLY A 4 -1.77 9.09 20.12
N SER A 5 -0.82 8.27 19.63
CA SER A 5 -0.17 8.43 18.33
C SER A 5 -0.88 7.65 17.23
N VAL A 6 -0.92 8.25 16.04
CA VAL A 6 -1.55 7.69 14.84
C VAL A 6 -0.53 7.66 13.73
N MET A 7 -0.11 6.45 13.35
CA MET A 7 0.89 6.25 12.31
C MET A 7 0.26 6.19 10.91
N LEU A 8 0.77 6.96 9.93
CA LEU A 8 0.33 6.85 8.53
C LEU A 8 1.24 5.91 7.75
N VAL A 9 0.65 4.86 7.19
CA VAL A 9 1.35 3.86 6.38
C VAL A 9 0.70 3.70 5.01
N GLY A 10 1.47 3.37 4.00
CA GLY A 10 0.94 3.00 2.68
C GLY A 10 2.03 2.89 1.64
N GLY A 11 1.73 2.20 0.54
CA GLY A 11 2.69 1.99 -0.54
C GLY A 11 3.13 3.28 -1.27
N PRO A 12 4.11 3.18 -2.19
CA PRO A 12 4.49 4.27 -3.06
C PRO A 12 3.28 4.85 -3.81
N GLY A 13 3.17 6.18 -3.86
CA GLY A 13 2.10 6.85 -4.60
C GLY A 13 0.69 6.69 -4.01
N SER A 14 0.55 6.23 -2.76
CA SER A 14 -0.75 6.03 -2.09
C SER A 14 -1.50 7.31 -1.71
N GLY A 15 -0.89 8.49 -1.88
CA GLY A 15 -1.54 9.79 -1.63
C GLY A 15 -1.18 10.48 -0.31
N LYS A 16 -0.37 9.85 0.57
CA LYS A 16 0.03 10.37 1.89
C LYS A 16 0.46 11.84 1.89
N THR A 17 1.40 12.22 1.03
CA THR A 17 1.92 13.60 0.95
C THR A 17 0.82 14.62 0.64
N ASN A 18 -0.10 14.28 -0.26
CA ASN A 18 -1.24 15.14 -0.59
C ASN A 18 -2.28 15.16 0.55
N TYR A 19 -2.47 14.02 1.23
CA TYR A 19 -3.33 13.95 2.41
C TYR A 19 -2.83 14.84 3.54
N ILE A 20 -1.54 14.81 3.86
CA ILE A 20 -0.92 15.65 4.88
C ILE A 20 -1.08 17.14 4.54
N ALA A 21 -0.87 17.53 3.29
CA ALA A 21 -1.09 18.90 2.85
C ALA A 21 -2.56 19.34 3.02
N ARG A 22 -3.51 18.44 2.74
CA ARG A 22 -4.94 18.72 2.91
C ARG A 22 -5.37 18.78 4.37
N LEU A 23 -4.82 17.88 5.18
CA LEU A 23 -4.98 17.84 6.63
C LEU A 23 -4.46 19.13 7.27
N TRP A 24 -3.31 19.61 6.82
CA TRP A 24 -2.73 20.87 7.24
C TRP A 24 -3.66 22.06 6.97
N LEU A 25 -4.25 22.14 5.77
CA LEU A 25 -5.23 23.17 5.44
C LEU A 25 -6.48 23.11 6.34
N ALA A 26 -6.95 21.91 6.69
CA ALA A 26 -8.07 21.73 7.62
C ALA A 26 -7.73 22.23 9.03
N PHE A 27 -6.52 21.94 9.52
CA PHE A 27 -6.03 22.42 10.82
C PHE A 27 -5.83 23.93 10.85
N GLN A 28 -5.28 24.52 9.79
CA GLN A 28 -5.18 25.99 9.65
C GLN A 28 -6.56 26.65 9.69
N ALA A 29 -7.56 26.05 9.04
CA ALA A 29 -8.93 26.54 9.05
C ALA A 29 -9.71 26.24 10.35
N ARG A 30 -9.15 25.42 11.26
CA ARG A 30 -9.80 24.91 12.49
C ARG A 30 -11.17 24.25 12.22
N LYS A 31 -11.27 23.54 11.09
CA LYS A 31 -12.48 22.82 10.66
C LYS A 31 -12.33 21.31 10.92
N GLY A 32 -13.47 20.61 11.00
CA GLY A 32 -13.54 19.17 11.19
C GLY A 32 -13.70 18.71 12.64
N ALA A 33 -13.79 17.39 12.81
CA ALA A 33 -13.91 16.68 14.07
C ALA A 33 -12.64 16.79 14.92
N LEU A 34 -11.47 16.78 14.26
CA LEU A 34 -10.18 17.06 14.88
C LEU A 34 -9.72 18.47 14.60
N ARG A 35 -9.26 19.16 15.66
CA ARG A 35 -8.70 20.51 15.56
C ARG A 35 -7.32 20.56 16.21
N ALA A 36 -6.39 21.28 15.58
CA ALA A 36 -5.09 21.57 16.16
C ALA A 36 -5.11 22.93 16.86
N ASP A 37 -4.74 22.97 18.14
CA ASP A 37 -4.62 24.23 18.91
C ASP A 37 -3.37 25.00 18.51
N ARG A 38 -2.27 24.26 18.30
CA ARG A 38 -0.97 24.78 17.91
C ARG A 38 -0.47 24.06 16.68
N LEU A 39 -0.03 24.84 15.71
CA LEU A 39 0.56 24.34 14.49
C LEU A 39 2.08 24.19 14.69
N PRO A 40 2.69 23.04 14.34
CA PRO A 40 4.14 22.87 14.39
C PRO A 40 4.86 23.89 13.51
N THR A 41 6.04 24.32 13.96
CA THR A 41 6.87 25.33 13.27
C THR A 41 7.77 24.74 12.19
N ASN A 42 8.21 23.48 12.33
CA ASN A 42 9.08 22.81 11.36
C ASN A 42 8.27 21.96 10.36
N ILE A 43 7.75 22.61 9.32
CA ILE A 43 6.79 22.03 8.37
C ILE A 43 7.19 22.29 6.91
N HIS A 44 8.49 22.48 6.64
CA HIS A 44 8.98 22.85 5.30
C HIS A 44 8.40 21.95 4.20
N TYR A 45 8.38 20.64 4.44
CA TYR A 45 7.82 19.72 3.46
C TYR A 45 6.30 19.81 3.27
N VAL A 46 5.57 20.08 4.35
CA VAL A 46 4.11 20.23 4.29
C VAL A 46 3.80 21.48 3.49
N ASN A 47 4.56 22.56 3.73
CA ASN A 47 4.44 23.80 2.98
C ASN A 47 4.71 23.60 1.49
N ASP A 48 5.71 22.79 1.12
CA ASP A 48 5.97 22.44 -0.28
C ASP A 48 4.77 21.71 -0.90
N ALA A 49 4.25 20.69 -0.20
CA ALA A 49 3.09 19.93 -0.66
C ALA A 49 1.82 20.81 -0.78
N VAL A 50 1.61 21.72 0.16
CA VAL A 50 0.51 22.70 0.13
C VAL A 50 0.68 23.65 -1.05
N ARG A 51 1.90 24.13 -1.35
CA ARG A 51 2.18 24.98 -2.52
C ARG A 51 1.80 24.28 -3.83
N HIS A 52 2.07 22.97 -3.95
CA HIS A 52 1.61 22.21 -5.12
C HIS A 52 0.08 22.21 -5.23
N LEU A 53 -0.63 21.92 -4.13
CA LEU A 53 -2.10 21.92 -4.13
C LEU A 53 -2.68 23.31 -4.47
N MET A 54 -2.10 24.38 -3.92
CA MET A 54 -2.48 25.77 -4.25
C MET A 54 -2.23 26.10 -5.73
N ALA A 55 -1.21 25.51 -6.35
CA ALA A 55 -0.98 25.59 -7.79
C ALA A 55 -1.90 24.65 -8.61
N LEU A 56 -2.91 24.05 -7.98
CA LEU A 56 -3.83 23.05 -8.55
C LEU A 56 -3.06 21.88 -9.16
N LYS A 57 -2.00 21.42 -8.49
CA LYS A 57 -1.20 20.25 -8.90
C LYS A 57 -1.05 19.31 -7.71
N PHE A 58 -1.09 18.01 -7.95
CA PHE A 58 -0.72 17.06 -6.91
C PHE A 58 0.77 17.21 -6.60
N ALA A 59 1.11 17.17 -5.31
CA ALA A 59 2.49 17.12 -4.87
C ALA A 59 3.17 15.89 -5.50
N PRO A 60 4.41 16.03 -6.01
CA PRO A 60 5.16 14.92 -6.56
C PRO A 60 5.42 13.86 -5.48
N ARG A 61 5.89 12.69 -5.91
CA ARG A 61 6.38 11.69 -4.97
C ARG A 61 7.49 12.34 -4.13
N SER A 62 7.40 12.18 -2.82
CA SER A 62 8.49 12.56 -1.92
C SER A 62 9.69 11.66 -2.23
N GLU A 63 10.63 12.17 -3.02
CA GLU A 63 11.98 11.63 -3.15
C GLU A 63 12.76 12.18 -1.96
N ARG A 64 13.21 11.32 -1.06
CA ARG A 64 14.07 11.76 0.05
C ARG A 64 15.26 10.83 0.17
N ASN A 65 16.42 11.44 -0.08
CA ASN A 65 17.72 10.88 0.22
C ASN A 65 17.86 10.79 1.75
N MET A 66 18.48 9.72 2.23
CA MET A 66 18.78 9.47 3.65
C MET A 66 19.67 10.54 4.32
N GLU A 67 20.08 11.60 3.60
CA GLU A 67 21.05 12.61 4.05
C GLU A 67 20.42 13.79 4.82
N ASP A 68 19.13 14.08 4.63
CA ASP A 68 18.40 15.05 5.46
C ASP A 68 17.51 14.29 6.44
N GLY A 69 17.77 14.46 7.75
CA GLY A 69 17.15 13.69 8.82
C GLY A 69 15.61 13.57 8.76
N ARG A 70 15.09 12.52 9.40
CA ARG A 70 13.66 12.19 9.46
C ARG A 70 12.83 13.40 9.92
N HIS A 71 11.96 13.90 9.06
CA HIS A 71 11.03 14.99 9.39
C HIS A 71 9.67 14.41 9.78
N ASP A 72 9.56 13.95 11.03
CA ASP A 72 8.27 13.51 11.57
C ASP A 72 7.34 14.72 11.67
N PHE A 73 6.14 14.60 11.08
CA PHE A 73 5.11 15.61 11.26
C PHE A 73 4.34 15.31 12.53
N GLU A 74 4.67 16.06 13.57
CA GLU A 74 4.03 15.96 14.87
C GLU A 74 3.07 17.13 15.08
N VAL A 75 1.82 16.83 15.41
CA VAL A 75 0.81 17.84 15.71
C VAL A 75 -0.06 17.40 16.87
N GLU A 76 -0.29 18.30 17.81
CA GLU A 76 -1.21 18.10 18.92
C GLU A 76 -2.61 18.50 18.49
N VAL A 77 -3.55 17.56 18.57
CA VAL A 77 -4.94 17.73 18.17
C VAL A 77 -5.89 17.41 19.30
N ARG A 78 -7.12 17.91 19.17
CA ARG A 78 -8.25 17.61 20.04
C ARG A 78 -9.42 17.13 19.21
N GLY A 79 -10.01 16.01 19.61
CA GLY A 79 -11.28 15.53 19.08
C GLY A 79 -12.48 16.32 19.57
N HIS A 80 -13.68 15.83 19.27
CA HIS A 80 -14.94 16.43 19.67
C HIS A 80 -15.05 17.92 19.27
N GLY A 81 -14.58 18.27 18.07
CA GLY A 81 -14.59 19.65 17.58
C GLY A 81 -13.68 20.59 18.38
N GLY A 82 -12.65 20.06 19.04
CA GLY A 82 -11.68 20.83 19.82
C GLY A 82 -11.89 20.81 21.33
N ALA A 83 -12.94 20.16 21.84
CA ALA A 83 -13.22 20.08 23.28
C ALA A 83 -12.56 18.87 23.97
N GLY A 84 -12.04 17.92 23.21
CA GLY A 84 -11.44 16.68 23.73
C GLY A 84 -10.10 16.88 24.43
N ALA A 85 -9.60 15.79 25.03
CA ALA A 85 -8.24 15.73 25.55
C ALA A 85 -7.22 15.88 24.42
N PRO A 86 -6.06 16.53 24.67
CA PRO A 86 -5.01 16.64 23.67
C PRO A 86 -4.45 15.26 23.34
N ARG A 87 -4.25 15.00 22.05
CA ARG A 87 -3.65 13.78 21.51
C ARG A 87 -2.57 14.17 20.50
N LYS A 88 -1.46 13.44 20.49
CA LYS A 88 -0.32 13.74 19.62
C LYS A 88 -0.38 12.87 18.38
N ILE A 89 -0.71 13.43 17.23
CA ILE A 89 -0.52 12.73 15.96
C ILE A 89 0.97 12.82 15.60
N SER A 90 1.59 11.67 15.35
CA SER A 90 2.92 11.60 14.76
C SER A 90 2.81 10.91 13.42
N VAL A 91 3.24 11.60 12.37
CA VAL A 91 3.24 11.06 11.02
C VAL A 91 4.69 10.74 10.67
N PRO A 92 5.11 9.47 10.78
CA PRO A 92 6.46 9.13 10.42
C PRO A 92 6.72 9.29 8.95
N ASP A 93 7.92 9.76 8.65
CA ASP A 93 8.41 9.78 7.28
C ASP A 93 8.82 8.36 6.84
N ILE A 94 7.85 7.61 6.30
CA ILE A 94 8.08 6.27 5.75
C ILE A 94 8.24 6.37 4.24
N THR A 95 9.46 6.11 3.76
CA THR A 95 9.70 5.99 2.32
C THR A 95 9.08 4.70 1.79
N GLY A 96 8.48 4.76 0.60
CA GLY A 96 7.88 3.58 -0.04
C GLY A 96 8.90 2.50 -0.44
N GLU A 97 10.20 2.83 -0.43
CA GLU A 97 11.30 1.90 -0.70
C GLU A 97 11.72 1.11 0.53
N LEU A 98 11.77 1.76 1.69
CA LEU A 98 12.00 1.05 2.96
C LEU A 98 10.87 0.05 3.23
N TRP A 99 9.64 0.43 2.87
CA TRP A 99 8.50 -0.49 2.88
C TRP A 99 8.68 -1.68 1.93
N ARG A 100 9.10 -1.42 0.68
CA ARG A 100 9.31 -2.49 -0.29
C ARG A 100 10.35 -3.49 0.21
N ARG A 101 11.47 -2.98 0.75
CA ARG A 101 12.51 -3.82 1.36
C ARG A 101 11.96 -4.64 2.53
N ALA A 102 11.17 -4.05 3.42
CA ALA A 102 10.58 -4.76 4.55
C ALA A 102 9.68 -5.93 4.11
N VAL A 103 8.93 -5.77 3.02
CA VAL A 103 8.12 -6.87 2.45
C VAL A 103 8.98 -7.92 1.75
N GLU A 104 10.02 -7.50 1.04
CA GLU A 104 10.91 -8.39 0.29
C GLU A 104 11.81 -9.23 1.21
N THR A 105 12.26 -8.64 2.33
CA THR A 105 13.20 -9.28 3.28
C THR A 105 12.52 -9.83 4.53
N TYR A 106 11.25 -9.50 4.77
CA TYR A 106 10.53 -9.71 6.04
C TYR A 106 11.18 -9.03 7.26
N GLU A 107 12.16 -8.15 7.06
CA GLU A 107 12.84 -7.43 8.12
C GLU A 107 12.24 -6.04 8.32
N LEU A 108 11.93 -5.71 9.58
CA LEU A 108 11.53 -4.36 9.97
C LEU A 108 12.67 -3.66 10.71
N PRO A 109 13.02 -2.42 10.35
CA PRO A 109 13.94 -1.61 11.13
C PRO A 109 13.45 -1.45 12.59
N GLN A 110 14.36 -1.48 13.55
CA GLN A 110 14.01 -1.38 14.98
C GLN A 110 13.19 -0.13 15.30
N GLU A 111 13.53 1.00 14.69
CA GLU A 111 12.81 2.27 14.87
C GLU A 111 11.32 2.16 14.48
N TRP A 112 10.98 1.36 13.47
CA TRP A 112 9.59 1.13 13.05
C TRP A 112 8.86 0.26 14.06
N ILE A 113 9.55 -0.76 14.59
CA ILE A 113 9.00 -1.61 15.63
C ILE A 113 8.66 -0.78 16.86
N ASP A 114 9.57 0.12 17.26
CA ASP A 114 9.38 1.00 18.40
C ASP A 114 8.21 1.98 18.18
N GLU A 115 8.06 2.49 16.95
CA GLU A 115 6.97 3.38 16.59
C GLU A 115 5.60 2.69 16.52
N PHE A 116 5.54 1.47 15.98
CA PHE A 116 4.34 0.65 16.02
C PHE A 116 3.96 0.34 17.47
N LYS A 117 4.92 -0.06 18.31
CA LYS A 117 4.68 -0.33 19.74
C LYS A 117 4.26 0.91 20.52
N GLY A 118 4.79 2.08 20.17
CA GLY A 118 4.41 3.36 20.77
C GLY A 118 3.00 3.83 20.41
N SER A 119 2.39 3.24 19.38
CA SER A 119 1.10 3.65 18.84
C SER A 119 0.02 2.60 19.05
N SER A 120 -1.18 3.04 19.41
CA SER A 120 -2.36 2.16 19.53
C SER A 120 -3.31 2.31 18.35
N SER A 121 -2.90 3.07 17.33
CA SER A 121 -3.72 3.41 16.17
C SER A 121 -2.86 3.65 14.93
N ALA A 122 -3.37 3.27 13.76
CA ALA A 122 -2.70 3.48 12.47
C ALA A 122 -3.69 3.81 11.35
N ILE A 123 -3.19 4.39 10.27
CA ILE A 123 -3.93 4.67 9.04
C ILE A 123 -3.19 4.07 7.87
N LEU A 124 -3.86 3.23 7.10
CA LEU A 124 -3.32 2.57 5.92
C LEU A 124 -3.93 3.16 4.65
N PHE A 125 -3.09 3.77 3.81
CA PHE A 125 -3.48 4.36 2.53
C PHE A 125 -3.27 3.38 1.37
N LEU A 126 -4.36 3.10 0.66
CA LEU A 126 -4.37 2.51 -0.68
C LEU A 126 -4.81 3.57 -1.68
N ARG A 127 -4.27 3.56 -2.90
CA ARG A 127 -4.77 4.42 -3.98
C ARG A 127 -5.63 3.63 -4.94
N ALA A 128 -6.82 4.15 -5.23
CA ALA A 128 -7.69 3.62 -6.28
C ALA A 128 -6.98 3.59 -7.64
N HIS A 129 -7.22 2.54 -8.42
CA HIS A 129 -6.61 2.30 -9.74
C HIS A 129 -5.08 2.27 -9.73
N THR A 130 -4.46 1.89 -8.60
CA THR A 130 -3.01 1.72 -8.53
C THR A 130 -2.54 0.59 -9.43
N ARG A 131 -1.53 0.86 -10.26
CA ARG A 131 -0.87 -0.13 -11.12
C ARG A 131 0.08 -1.06 -10.36
N LEU A 132 0.30 -0.80 -9.07
CA LEU A 132 1.14 -1.65 -8.22
C LEU A 132 0.46 -2.99 -7.91
N ASN A 133 -0.86 -3.08 -8.11
CA ASN A 133 -1.56 -4.34 -8.05
C ASN A 133 -1.31 -5.12 -9.35
N ALA A 134 -0.18 -5.82 -9.42
CA ALA A 134 0.01 -6.83 -10.44
C ALA A 134 -1.07 -7.90 -10.27
N GLN A 135 -1.64 -8.32 -11.40
CA GLN A 135 -2.64 -9.39 -11.52
C GLN A 135 -2.23 -10.64 -10.71
N PRO A 136 -3.19 -11.51 -10.34
CA PRO A 136 -2.91 -12.73 -9.59
C PRO A 136 -1.70 -13.44 -10.17
N MET A 137 -0.86 -14.03 -9.30
CA MET A 137 0.21 -14.93 -9.71
C MET A 137 -0.33 -15.86 -10.79
N ASP A 138 0.10 -15.64 -12.03
CA ASP A 138 -0.15 -16.60 -13.08
C ASP A 138 0.65 -17.83 -12.67
N TRP A 139 -0.05 -18.88 -12.24
CA TRP A 139 0.55 -20.15 -11.83
C TRP A 139 1.51 -20.72 -12.87
N VAL A 140 1.39 -20.31 -14.15
CA VAL A 140 2.34 -20.62 -15.22
C VAL A 140 3.67 -19.86 -15.05
N THR A 141 3.66 -18.60 -14.59
CA THR A 141 4.88 -17.81 -14.29
C THR A 141 5.37 -17.95 -12.85
N ALA A 142 4.55 -18.48 -11.94
CA ALA A 142 4.94 -18.81 -10.57
C ALA A 142 6.11 -19.81 -10.51
N ARG A 143 6.24 -20.67 -11.52
CA ARG A 143 7.35 -21.63 -11.63
C ARG A 143 8.70 -20.93 -11.67
N ASP A 144 8.82 -19.83 -12.41
CA ASP A 144 10.10 -19.13 -12.57
C ASP A 144 10.51 -18.43 -11.25
N ILE A 145 9.53 -17.97 -10.47
CA ILE A 145 9.74 -17.42 -9.11
C ILE A 145 10.21 -18.52 -8.14
N LEU A 146 9.57 -19.69 -8.18
CA LEU A 146 9.92 -20.82 -7.33
C LEU A 146 11.30 -21.40 -7.69
N GLN A 147 11.68 -21.38 -8.97
CA GLN A 147 12.98 -21.84 -9.44
C GLN A 147 14.13 -20.90 -9.07
N MET A 148 13.89 -19.59 -8.92
CA MET A 148 14.93 -18.66 -8.44
C MET A 148 15.40 -18.97 -7.01
N HIS A 149 14.56 -19.58 -6.17
CA HIS A 149 14.94 -19.98 -4.82
C HIS A 149 15.55 -21.39 -4.74
N ALA A 150 15.40 -22.22 -5.78
CA ALA A 150 15.99 -23.57 -5.79
C ALA A 150 17.53 -23.52 -5.94
N GLY A 151 18.06 -22.58 -6.72
CA GLY A 151 19.51 -22.44 -6.92
C GLY A 151 20.26 -21.80 -5.76
N ALA A 152 19.56 -21.19 -4.79
CA ALA A 152 20.19 -20.58 -3.61
C ALA A 152 20.25 -21.51 -2.39
N MET A 153 19.64 -22.69 -2.47
CA MET A 153 19.67 -23.70 -1.40
C MET A 153 20.68 -24.82 -1.65
N ASP A 154 21.25 -24.92 -2.86
CA ASP A 154 22.28 -25.92 -3.18
C ASP A 154 23.69 -25.50 -2.71
N ASP A 155 23.91 -24.24 -2.31
CA ASP A 155 25.24 -23.72 -1.92
C ASP A 155 25.53 -23.74 -0.40
N GLU A 156 24.62 -24.26 0.45
CA GLU A 156 24.80 -24.32 1.93
C GLU A 156 24.73 -25.73 2.53
N LEU A 157 24.98 -26.77 1.74
CA LEU A 157 25.18 -28.14 2.22
C LEU A 157 26.48 -28.74 1.66
N ASP A 158 27.61 -28.08 1.90
CA ASP A 158 28.91 -28.76 1.97
C ASP A 158 29.20 -28.98 3.46
N ASP A 159 28.62 -30.06 3.99
CA ASP A 159 28.96 -30.58 5.31
C ASP A 159 30.39 -31.10 5.27
N ASP A 160 31.31 -30.37 5.93
CA ASP A 160 32.62 -30.84 6.36
C ASP A 160 32.45 -32.12 7.22
N TYR A 161 32.57 -33.28 6.59
CA TYR A 161 32.94 -34.54 7.24
C TYR A 161 34.01 -35.24 6.41
N GLU A 162 35.26 -34.84 6.60
CA GLU A 162 36.39 -35.76 6.43
C GLU A 162 36.38 -36.70 7.64
N ASP A 163 36.20 -38.01 7.40
CA ASP A 163 37.10 -39.03 7.95
C ASP A 163 36.76 -40.44 7.40
N GLU A 164 37.74 -40.96 6.67
CA GLU A 164 38.28 -42.33 6.71
C GLU A 164 37.30 -43.52 6.85
N ASP A 165 37.04 -44.22 5.74
CA ASP A 165 37.57 -45.58 5.53
C ASP A 165 36.99 -46.23 4.26
N GLU A 166 37.89 -46.70 3.41
CA GLU A 166 37.61 -47.51 2.23
C GLU A 166 37.00 -48.87 2.64
N GLU A 167 35.83 -49.23 2.12
CA GLU A 167 35.57 -50.62 1.77
C GLU A 167 34.65 -50.76 0.55
N ASN A 168 35.12 -51.62 -0.35
CA ASN A 168 34.82 -51.73 -1.77
C ASN A 168 33.66 -52.70 -2.01
N ILE A 169 32.53 -52.27 -2.58
CA ILE A 169 31.53 -53.18 -3.19
C ILE A 169 31.00 -52.61 -4.52
N ALA A 170 31.19 -53.40 -5.58
CA ALA A 170 30.84 -53.15 -6.97
C ALA A 170 29.31 -53.19 -7.26
N PRO A 171 28.85 -52.70 -8.44
CA PRO A 171 27.47 -52.25 -8.65
C PRO A 171 26.51 -53.37 -9.10
N GLY A 172 25.31 -53.38 -8.53
CA GLY A 172 24.17 -54.19 -8.96
C GLY A 172 23.15 -53.35 -9.72
N ALA A 173 23.03 -53.59 -11.02
CA ALA A 173 22.11 -52.94 -11.94
C ALA A 173 20.63 -53.20 -11.62
N ILE A 174 19.78 -52.17 -11.76
CA ILE A 174 18.40 -52.33 -12.27
C ILE A 174 18.07 -51.13 -13.16
N ALA A 175 17.88 -51.42 -14.45
CA ALA A 175 17.31 -50.53 -15.46
C ALA A 175 15.87 -50.95 -15.75
N VAL A 176 14.93 -49.99 -15.85
CA VAL A 176 13.64 -50.14 -16.56
C VAL A 176 13.19 -48.73 -17.00
N ALA A 177 13.50 -48.28 -18.22
CA ALA A 177 12.75 -48.46 -19.48
C ALA A 177 11.49 -47.58 -19.62
N GLN A 178 11.56 -46.62 -20.55
CA GLN A 178 10.45 -45.83 -21.10
C GLN A 178 9.63 -46.67 -22.10
N PRO A 179 8.36 -46.35 -22.37
CA PRO A 179 7.66 -46.82 -23.57
C PRO A 179 7.56 -45.74 -24.66
N LEU A 180 7.70 -46.21 -25.90
CA LEU A 180 7.73 -45.48 -27.16
C LEU A 180 6.67 -46.10 -28.09
N VAL A 181 5.79 -45.31 -28.70
CA VAL A 181 4.90 -45.68 -29.82
C VAL A 181 4.57 -44.35 -30.57
N ALA A 182 5.05 -44.03 -31.78
CA ALA A 182 4.78 -44.53 -33.16
C ALA A 182 3.27 -44.40 -33.53
N THR A 183 2.78 -43.88 -34.68
CA THR A 183 3.23 -43.88 -36.09
C THR A 183 2.52 -42.81 -36.96
N ALA A 184 3.07 -42.61 -38.16
CA ALA A 184 2.82 -41.70 -39.29
C ALA A 184 1.43 -41.66 -39.99
N GLY A 185 1.23 -40.61 -40.81
CA GLY A 185 0.26 -40.58 -41.92
C GLY A 185 0.19 -39.21 -42.62
N GLN A 186 0.36 -39.19 -43.95
CA GLN A 186 0.78 -38.06 -44.81
C GLN A 186 -0.36 -37.59 -45.74
N VAL A 187 -0.45 -36.30 -46.07
CA VAL A 187 -1.16 -35.81 -47.27
C VAL A 187 -0.41 -34.62 -47.89
N VAL A 188 -0.29 -34.63 -49.22
CA VAL A 188 0.58 -33.78 -50.06
C VAL A 188 -0.27 -32.76 -50.84
N GLY A 189 0.26 -31.55 -51.07
CA GLY A 189 -0.38 -30.54 -51.95
C GLY A 189 0.37 -29.21 -52.12
N VAL A 190 1.55 -29.25 -52.73
CA VAL A 190 2.18 -28.31 -53.71
C VAL A 190 1.86 -26.80 -53.68
N ALA A 191 2.87 -25.94 -53.40
CA ALA A 191 3.49 -24.99 -54.36
C ALA A 191 4.41 -23.95 -53.66
N GLU A 192 5.62 -23.84 -54.20
CA GLU A 192 6.76 -22.93 -53.96
C GLU A 192 6.42 -21.43 -54.16
N ALA A 193 7.27 -20.42 -53.91
CA ALA A 193 8.41 -20.11 -53.05
C ALA A 193 8.77 -18.65 -53.45
N GLY A 194 9.09 -17.79 -52.48
CA GLY A 194 9.49 -16.41 -52.74
C GLY A 194 9.78 -15.67 -51.44
N GLN A 195 11.03 -15.81 -50.99
CA GLN A 195 11.68 -15.10 -49.88
C GLN A 195 11.60 -13.57 -50.13
N ASP A 196 11.64 -12.66 -49.16
CA ASP A 196 12.63 -12.55 -48.10
C ASP A 196 12.29 -11.34 -47.15
N GLN A 197 12.89 -11.37 -45.95
CA GLN A 197 13.25 -10.25 -45.05
C GLN A 197 12.33 -9.83 -43.88
N SER A 198 12.65 -10.45 -42.74
CA SER A 198 13.12 -9.74 -41.53
C SER A 198 12.13 -8.84 -40.78
N ALA A 199 11.21 -9.45 -40.03
CA ALA A 199 10.62 -8.83 -38.85
C ALA A 199 11.41 -9.32 -37.62
N ALA A 200 12.29 -8.46 -37.11
CA ALA A 200 13.01 -8.68 -35.87
C ALA A 200 11.99 -8.87 -34.71
N HIS A 201 11.86 -10.10 -34.24
CA HIS A 201 11.23 -10.37 -32.95
C HIS A 201 12.07 -9.71 -31.87
N THR A 202 11.63 -8.53 -31.42
CA THR A 202 12.19 -7.89 -30.25
C THR A 202 11.81 -8.76 -29.06
N HIS A 203 12.74 -9.62 -28.62
CA HIS A 203 12.61 -10.34 -27.35
C HIS A 203 12.53 -9.30 -26.24
N ALA A 204 11.30 -8.97 -25.82
CA ALA A 204 11.08 -8.25 -24.58
C ALA A 204 11.66 -9.13 -23.45
N GLN A 205 12.66 -8.61 -22.74
CA GLN A 205 13.20 -9.31 -21.58
C GLN A 205 12.07 -9.61 -20.58
N PRO A 206 12.02 -10.81 -19.99
CA PRO A 206 11.01 -11.14 -18.99
C PRO A 206 11.14 -10.14 -17.83
N LYS A 207 10.06 -9.41 -17.55
CA LYS A 207 10.00 -8.52 -16.39
C LYS A 207 10.22 -9.36 -15.14
N THR A 208 11.19 -8.96 -14.32
CA THR A 208 11.46 -9.59 -13.03
C THR A 208 10.14 -9.72 -12.26
N PRO A 209 9.80 -10.90 -11.75
CA PRO A 209 8.54 -11.11 -11.08
C PRO A 209 8.47 -10.23 -9.83
N THR A 210 7.52 -9.29 -9.81
CA THR A 210 7.29 -8.40 -8.68
C THR A 210 6.19 -8.96 -7.79
N LEU A 211 6.41 -9.00 -6.48
CA LEU A 211 5.37 -9.37 -5.49
C LEU A 211 4.09 -8.55 -5.72
N PRO A 212 2.91 -9.18 -5.85
CA PRO A 212 1.66 -8.45 -5.96
C PRO A 212 1.45 -7.52 -4.76
N ALA A 213 1.07 -6.26 -4.98
CA ALA A 213 0.92 -5.28 -3.89
C ALA A 213 -0.03 -5.74 -2.77
N GLN A 214 -1.05 -6.54 -3.09
CA GLN A 214 -1.95 -7.13 -2.08
C GLN A 214 -1.22 -7.97 -1.03
N VAL A 215 -0.15 -8.69 -1.39
CA VAL A 215 0.67 -9.45 -0.43
C VAL A 215 1.34 -8.50 0.55
N GLY A 216 1.94 -7.42 0.04
CA GLY A 216 2.52 -6.38 0.88
C GLY A 216 1.48 -5.79 1.84
N PHE A 217 0.29 -5.43 1.37
CA PHE A 217 -0.74 -4.88 2.25
C PHE A 217 -1.20 -5.86 3.35
N CYS A 218 -1.26 -7.15 3.05
CA CYS A 218 -1.51 -8.19 4.05
C CYS A 218 -0.39 -8.24 5.10
N GLU A 219 0.87 -8.19 4.68
CA GLU A 219 2.03 -8.18 5.58
C GLU A 219 2.05 -6.93 6.45
N LEU A 220 1.69 -5.77 5.89
CA LEU A 220 1.58 -4.55 6.67
C LEU A 220 0.52 -4.67 7.77
N LEU A 221 -0.66 -5.19 7.41
CA LEU A 221 -1.71 -5.40 8.38
C LEU A 221 -1.28 -6.40 9.46
N ARG A 222 -0.51 -7.44 9.08
CA ARG A 222 0.08 -8.39 10.03
C ARG A 222 1.03 -7.68 11.00
N TYR A 223 1.92 -6.81 10.53
CA TYR A 223 2.81 -6.06 11.41
C TYR A 223 2.05 -5.12 12.35
N LEU A 224 1.03 -4.41 11.85
CA LEU A 224 0.16 -3.58 12.68
C LEU A 224 -0.57 -4.43 13.74
N GLU A 225 -1.08 -5.60 13.34
CA GLU A 225 -1.71 -6.53 14.27
C GLU A 225 -0.74 -7.08 15.31
N LEU A 226 0.52 -7.33 14.97
CA LEU A 226 1.50 -7.84 15.94
C LEU A 226 2.07 -6.76 16.86
N LEU A 227 2.20 -5.52 16.37
CA LEU A 227 3.05 -4.52 17.02
C LEU A 227 2.31 -3.35 17.65
N LEU A 228 1.08 -3.01 17.22
CA LEU A 228 0.34 -1.90 17.85
C LEU A 228 0.11 -2.15 19.35
N SER A 229 0.28 -1.13 20.18
CA SER A 229 -0.05 -1.26 21.61
C SER A 229 -1.56 -1.37 21.83
N ASP A 230 -1.95 -2.07 22.90
CA ASP A 230 -3.33 -2.07 23.36
C ASP A 230 -3.74 -0.66 23.80
N ARG A 231 -5.02 -0.33 23.61
CA ARG A 231 -5.51 1.00 23.97
C ARG A 231 -5.72 1.10 25.48
N PRO A 232 -5.47 2.28 26.10
CA PRO A 232 -5.65 2.47 27.54
C PRO A 232 -7.09 2.23 28.05
N ASP A 233 -8.08 2.34 27.16
CA ASP A 233 -9.50 2.12 27.45
C ASP A 233 -9.91 0.63 27.35
N GLY A 234 -8.96 -0.27 27.06
CA GLY A 234 -9.21 -1.71 26.89
C GLY A 234 -9.86 -2.07 25.55
N SER A 235 -10.11 -1.09 24.67
CA SER A 235 -10.60 -1.36 23.32
C SER A 235 -9.48 -1.85 22.40
N ARG A 236 -9.87 -2.45 21.28
CA ARG A 236 -8.95 -2.97 20.28
C ARG A 236 -8.17 -1.85 19.59
N PRO A 237 -6.86 -2.02 19.30
CA PRO A 237 -6.11 -1.07 18.48
C PRO A 237 -6.83 -0.82 17.15
N ARG A 238 -6.83 0.43 16.70
CA ARG A 238 -7.64 0.85 15.55
C ARG A 238 -6.80 1.06 14.30
N VAL A 239 -7.24 0.51 13.17
CA VAL A 239 -6.61 0.73 11.87
C VAL A 239 -7.64 1.29 10.88
N ALA A 240 -7.48 2.56 10.50
CA ALA A 240 -8.30 3.16 9.46
C ALA A 240 -7.68 2.84 8.10
N VAL A 241 -8.42 2.19 7.21
CA VAL A 241 -7.97 1.90 5.84
C VAL A 241 -8.61 2.90 4.89
N VAL A 242 -7.80 3.73 4.25
CA VAL A 242 -8.24 4.84 3.39
C VAL A 242 -7.93 4.52 1.93
N VAL A 243 -8.97 4.38 1.11
CA VAL A 243 -8.87 4.28 -0.35
C VAL A 243 -8.89 5.70 -0.93
N THR A 244 -7.72 6.21 -1.29
CA THR A 244 -7.52 7.54 -1.87
C THR A 244 -7.84 7.59 -3.36
N ALA A 245 -8.05 8.81 -3.87
CA ALA A 245 -8.53 9.07 -5.23
C ALA A 245 -9.90 8.42 -5.49
N TRP A 246 -10.75 8.43 -4.46
CA TRP A 246 -12.10 7.85 -4.49
C TRP A 246 -12.99 8.47 -5.59
N ASP A 247 -12.75 9.74 -5.91
CA ASP A 247 -13.40 10.47 -7.00
C ASP A 247 -13.19 9.83 -8.40
N MET A 248 -12.13 9.03 -8.56
CA MET A 248 -11.79 8.33 -9.81
C MET A 248 -12.58 7.03 -10.04
N LEU A 249 -13.34 6.57 -9.04
CA LEU A 249 -14.22 5.42 -9.18
C LEU A 249 -15.52 5.82 -9.90
N ASP A 250 -16.13 4.86 -10.60
CA ASP A 250 -17.48 5.02 -11.13
C ASP A 250 -18.51 5.07 -10.00
N ASP A 251 -19.71 5.58 -10.30
CA ASP A 251 -20.74 5.82 -9.30
C ASP A 251 -21.25 4.54 -8.64
N ASP A 252 -21.24 3.42 -9.36
CA ASP A 252 -21.66 2.13 -8.81
C ASP A 252 -20.61 1.61 -7.81
N ALA A 253 -19.32 1.71 -8.14
CA ALA A 253 -18.22 1.40 -7.23
C ALA A 253 -18.21 2.34 -6.00
N LYS A 254 -18.54 3.62 -6.16
CA LYS A 254 -18.65 4.57 -5.03
C LYS A 254 -19.78 4.19 -4.09
N LYS A 255 -20.96 3.86 -4.62
CA LYS A 255 -22.13 3.44 -3.82
C LYS A 255 -21.91 2.11 -3.11
N ALA A 256 -21.24 1.18 -3.79
CA ALA A 256 -20.83 -0.12 -3.27
C ALA A 256 -19.89 -0.03 -2.04
N GLY A 257 -19.10 1.04 -1.96
CA GLY A 257 -18.23 1.34 -0.83
C GLY A 257 -16.86 0.64 -0.89
N PRO A 258 -15.93 1.01 0.03
CA PRO A 258 -14.54 0.61 -0.08
C PRO A 258 -14.30 -0.89 0.04
N MET A 259 -15.07 -1.60 0.87
CA MET A 259 -14.93 -3.06 1.03
C MET A 259 -15.21 -3.80 -0.29
N GLN A 260 -16.28 -3.42 -1.00
CA GLN A 260 -16.63 -4.07 -2.26
C GLN A 260 -15.64 -3.73 -3.37
N TYR A 261 -15.10 -2.50 -3.38
CA TYR A 261 -13.99 -2.13 -4.25
C TYR A 261 -12.74 -2.99 -3.99
N LEU A 262 -12.32 -3.10 -2.72
CA LEU A 262 -11.18 -3.92 -2.33
C LEU A 262 -11.41 -5.41 -2.62
N GLY A 263 -12.63 -5.93 -2.47
CA GLY A 263 -12.94 -7.31 -2.81
C GLY A 263 -12.75 -7.65 -4.29
N LYS A 264 -12.99 -6.67 -5.18
CA LYS A 264 -12.77 -6.83 -6.63
C LYS A 264 -11.30 -6.68 -7.01
N GLU A 265 -10.65 -5.64 -6.49
CA GLU A 265 -9.29 -5.27 -6.91
C GLU A 265 -8.20 -5.98 -6.09
N PHE A 266 -8.39 -6.14 -4.78
CA PHE A 266 -7.42 -6.70 -3.83
C PHE A 266 -8.03 -7.85 -3.02
N PRO A 267 -8.48 -8.95 -3.65
CA PRO A 267 -9.27 -9.99 -2.98
C PRO A 267 -8.57 -10.61 -1.78
N LEU A 268 -7.24 -10.82 -1.83
CA LEU A 268 -6.49 -11.34 -0.68
C LEU A 268 -6.51 -10.35 0.50
N PHE A 269 -6.30 -9.06 0.21
CA PHE A 269 -6.31 -8.02 1.23
C PHE A 269 -7.71 -7.82 1.81
N ALA A 270 -8.76 -7.82 0.97
CA ALA A 270 -10.13 -7.75 1.43
C ALA A 270 -10.50 -8.92 2.36
N GLY A 271 -10.13 -10.15 1.99
CA GLY A 271 -10.32 -11.32 2.87
C GLY A 271 -9.56 -11.16 4.19
N ARG A 272 -8.34 -10.62 4.14
CA ARG A 272 -7.53 -10.36 5.34
C ARG A 272 -8.13 -9.29 6.25
N LEU A 273 -8.75 -8.24 5.71
CA LEU A 273 -9.46 -7.21 6.47
C LEU A 273 -10.72 -7.75 7.16
N GLN A 274 -11.37 -8.74 6.57
CA GLN A 274 -12.57 -9.39 7.13
C GLN A 274 -12.25 -10.49 8.14
N THR A 275 -10.99 -10.94 8.19
CA THR A 275 -10.56 -11.98 9.12
C THR A 275 -10.61 -11.42 10.54
N PRO A 276 -11.37 -12.06 11.46
CA PRO A 276 -11.39 -11.64 12.86
C PRO A 276 -9.99 -11.64 13.45
N GLY A 277 -9.61 -10.54 14.08
CA GLY A 277 -8.33 -10.36 14.72
C GLY A 277 -8.45 -9.44 15.92
N ARG A 278 -7.31 -9.04 16.49
CA ARG A 278 -7.32 -8.10 17.62
C ARG A 278 -7.46 -6.64 17.19
N LEU A 279 -7.38 -6.34 15.90
CA LEU A 279 -7.58 -4.99 15.37
C LEU A 279 -9.07 -4.68 15.22
N ASP A 280 -9.42 -3.42 15.44
CA ASP A 280 -10.66 -2.80 15.00
C ASP A 280 -10.35 -2.03 13.71
N ILE A 281 -11.09 -2.29 12.63
CA ILE A 281 -10.75 -1.83 11.29
C ILE A 281 -11.96 -1.13 10.67
N GLU A 282 -11.76 0.10 10.20
CA GLU A 282 -12.77 0.88 9.50
C GLU A 282 -12.25 1.33 8.14
N LEU A 283 -13.15 1.37 7.17
CA LEU A 283 -12.83 1.62 5.77
C LEU A 283 -13.39 2.96 5.31
N PHE A 284 -12.54 3.75 4.67
CA PHE A 284 -12.87 5.10 4.20
C PHE A 284 -12.54 5.22 2.71
N GLY A 285 -13.41 5.87 1.96
CA GLY A 285 -13.05 6.47 0.68
C GLY A 285 -12.56 7.89 0.92
N MET A 286 -11.60 8.38 0.12
CA MET A 286 -11.17 9.77 0.24
C MET A 286 -10.83 10.41 -1.10
N SER A 287 -11.35 11.62 -1.29
CA SER A 287 -10.91 12.54 -2.32
C SER A 287 -10.36 13.81 -1.71
N ILE A 288 -9.13 14.16 -2.05
CA ILE A 288 -8.45 15.33 -1.46
C ILE A 288 -8.97 16.65 -2.05
N VAL A 289 -9.43 16.62 -3.30
CA VAL A 289 -9.94 17.81 -4.01
C VAL A 289 -11.29 17.61 -4.68
N GLY A 290 -11.85 16.39 -4.68
CA GLY A 290 -13.14 16.07 -5.29
C GLY A 290 -13.07 15.78 -6.79
N GLY A 291 -11.89 15.56 -7.36
CA GLY A 291 -11.73 15.28 -8.79
C GLY A 291 -10.27 15.25 -9.28
N ASP A 292 -10.10 15.06 -10.60
CA ASP A 292 -8.78 14.90 -11.20
C ASP A 292 -8.12 16.22 -11.62
N LEU A 293 -7.09 16.65 -10.87
CA LEU A 293 -6.27 17.81 -11.22
C LEU A 293 -5.44 17.62 -12.49
N ARG A 294 -5.20 16.38 -12.95
CA ARG A 294 -4.46 16.08 -14.17
C ARG A 294 -5.37 15.95 -15.39
N GLY A 295 -6.67 15.88 -15.17
CA GLY A 295 -7.69 15.67 -16.18
C GLY A 295 -8.17 16.96 -16.83
N LYS A 296 -9.49 17.14 -16.89
CA LYS A 296 -10.14 18.21 -17.65
C LYS A 296 -9.80 19.60 -17.10
N LEU A 297 -9.51 20.53 -18.01
CA LEU A 297 -9.26 21.93 -17.66
C LEU A 297 -10.44 22.55 -16.90
N GLU A 298 -11.68 22.22 -17.27
CA GLU A 298 -12.91 22.69 -16.62
C GLU A 298 -12.94 22.44 -15.10
N PHE A 299 -12.45 21.28 -14.63
CA PHE A 299 -12.39 20.99 -13.20
C PHE A 299 -11.34 21.85 -12.50
N ARG A 300 -10.18 22.07 -13.12
CA ARG A 300 -9.15 22.96 -12.57
C ARG A 300 -9.67 24.41 -12.50
N GLU A 301 -10.41 24.85 -13.52
CA GLU A 301 -11.03 26.18 -13.53
C GLU A 301 -12.10 26.33 -12.44
N SER A 302 -12.90 25.29 -12.18
CA SER A 302 -13.94 25.34 -11.14
C SER A 302 -13.37 25.48 -9.71
N LEU A 303 -12.11 25.09 -9.51
CA LEU A 303 -11.37 25.24 -8.26
C LEU A 303 -10.71 26.62 -8.10
N LYS A 304 -10.60 27.43 -9.16
CA LYS A 304 -9.97 28.76 -9.06
C LYS A 304 -10.80 29.67 -8.15
N GLY A 305 -10.13 30.31 -7.19
CA GLY A 305 -10.76 31.23 -6.24
C GLY A 305 -11.53 30.55 -5.10
N ARG A 306 -11.60 29.20 -5.07
CA ARG A 306 -12.14 28.46 -3.92
C ARG A 306 -11.07 28.29 -2.85
N ASP A 307 -11.52 28.21 -1.60
CA ASP A 307 -10.65 27.77 -0.50
C ASP A 307 -10.44 26.25 -0.58
N LEU A 308 -9.19 25.83 -0.69
CA LEU A 308 -8.83 24.41 -0.72
C LEU A 308 -9.12 23.69 0.61
N SER A 309 -9.36 24.43 1.70
CA SER A 309 -9.84 23.85 2.96
C SER A 309 -11.29 23.34 2.87
N GLU A 310 -12.04 23.71 1.82
CA GLU A 310 -13.45 23.39 1.61
C GLU A 310 -13.71 22.40 0.47
N VAL A 311 -12.65 21.90 -0.18
CA VAL A 311 -12.75 20.95 -1.29
C VAL A 311 -12.32 19.56 -0.88
N GLY A 312 -12.80 18.55 -1.60
CA GLY A 312 -12.60 17.15 -1.23
C GLY A 312 -13.57 16.68 -0.15
N TYR A 313 -13.50 15.39 0.14
CA TYR A 313 -14.42 14.71 1.05
C TYR A 313 -13.86 13.37 1.49
N THR A 314 -14.37 12.88 2.62
CA THR A 314 -14.23 11.50 3.08
C THR A 314 -15.56 10.79 2.85
N ALA A 315 -15.53 9.68 2.12
CA ALA A 315 -16.68 8.81 1.94
C ALA A 315 -16.72 7.77 3.09
N VAL A 316 -17.81 7.76 3.84
CA VAL A 316 -18.02 6.88 5.00
C VAL A 316 -19.33 6.10 4.85
N MET A 317 -19.36 4.87 5.35
CA MET A 317 -20.59 4.10 5.43
C MET A 317 -21.37 4.51 6.69
N ARG A 318 -22.58 5.04 6.54
CA ARG A 318 -23.48 5.37 7.65
C ARG A 318 -24.87 4.80 7.34
N ASP A 319 -25.41 4.02 8.27
CA ASP A 319 -26.73 3.39 8.13
C ASP A 319 -26.92 2.60 6.81
N GLY A 320 -25.84 1.96 6.33
CA GLY A 320 -25.84 1.16 5.09
C GLY A 320 -25.77 1.99 3.80
N ALA A 321 -25.59 3.30 3.89
CA ALA A 321 -25.39 4.17 2.73
C ALA A 321 -24.01 4.84 2.78
N MET A 322 -23.40 4.99 1.60
CA MET A 322 -22.19 5.79 1.45
C MET A 322 -22.54 7.27 1.47
N ILE A 323 -21.97 8.00 2.44
CA ILE A 323 -22.14 9.44 2.62
C ILE A 323 -20.80 10.12 2.37
N GLU A 324 -20.81 11.19 1.57
CA GLU A 324 -19.66 12.08 1.39
C GLU A 324 -19.68 13.16 2.47
N ASP A 325 -18.67 13.17 3.32
CA ASP A 325 -18.49 14.14 4.40
C ASP A 325 -17.32 15.08 4.06
N PRO A 326 -17.48 16.41 4.12
CA PRO A 326 -16.39 17.34 3.79
C PRO A 326 -15.20 17.28 4.75
N ASP A 327 -15.35 16.60 5.90
CA ASP A 327 -14.28 16.47 6.88
C ASP A 327 -13.25 15.39 6.50
N VAL A 328 -12.07 15.85 6.08
CA VAL A 328 -10.90 15.00 5.77
C VAL A 328 -10.19 14.42 7.01
N THR A 329 -10.55 14.88 8.21
CA THR A 329 -9.94 14.43 9.47
C THR A 329 -10.60 13.18 10.04
N LEU A 330 -11.75 12.76 9.50
CA LEU A 330 -12.54 11.63 10.01
C LEU A 330 -11.76 10.32 10.19
N PRO A 331 -10.88 9.87 9.27
CA PRO A 331 -10.15 8.63 9.49
C PRO A 331 -9.22 8.69 10.71
N ILE A 332 -8.61 9.87 10.96
CA ILE A 332 -7.78 10.08 12.15
C ILE A 332 -8.67 10.17 13.40
N ALA A 333 -9.80 10.87 13.32
CA ALA A 333 -10.73 11.03 14.45
C ALA A 333 -11.21 9.65 14.93
N TRP A 334 -11.67 8.82 13.98
CA TRP A 334 -12.10 7.46 14.26
C TRP A 334 -10.96 6.59 14.82
N ALA A 335 -9.75 6.69 14.27
CA ALA A 335 -8.59 5.93 14.75
C ALA A 335 -8.24 6.32 16.20
N LEU A 336 -8.33 7.61 16.54
CA LEU A 336 -8.16 8.09 17.91
C LEU A 336 -9.32 7.68 18.82
N GLY A 337 -10.50 7.39 18.28
CA GLY A 337 -11.70 7.09 19.03
C GLY A 337 -12.44 8.31 19.51
N ASP A 338 -12.51 9.31 18.63
CA ASP A 338 -13.34 10.50 18.74
C ASP A 338 -14.50 10.49 17.72
#